data_AF-A0A3N6G2D5-F1
#
_entry.id   AF-A0A3N6G2D5-F1
#
_cell.length_a   1.000
_cell.length_b   1.000
_cell.length_c   1.000
_cell.angle_alpha   90.00
_cell.angle_beta   90.00
_cell.angle_gamma   90.00
#
_symmetry.space_group_name_H-M   'P 1'
#
loop_
_entity.id
_entity.type
_entity.pdbx_description
1 polymer ?
#
loop_
_entity_poly.entity_id
_entity_poly.type
_entity_poly.pdbx_seq_one_letter_code
_entity_poly.pdbx_strand_id
1 'polypeptide(L)'
;MGPEGDLFLEFPADSPAVRAATHAQGDELTAVLEITDVAPVSVPHRIRGRAWVSGWLTSVPGIAEPGRMMLRLEFGEAYVDDLWGAEGVEPEGFRDADPDPLVTHEAELLQHLHSAHDEQMRTLCGLLGERTARRPRAVPVALDRFGLRVRFVEVQGSCFDARFEFPEPVRDVTELRRAMHTLFEAAAS
;
A
#
# COMPACT_ATOMS: atom_id res chain seq x y z
N MET A 1 -11.91 2.47 -11.10
CA MET A 1 -11.11 3.42 -11.88
C MET A 1 -11.68 3.43 -13.30
N GLY A 2 -11.81 4.61 -13.91
CA GLY A 2 -12.17 4.74 -15.33
C GLY A 2 -10.98 4.42 -16.24
N PRO A 3 -11.20 4.29 -17.56
CA PRO A 3 -10.15 3.99 -18.53
C PRO A 3 -9.08 5.09 -18.64
N GLU A 4 -9.42 6.33 -18.25
CA GLU A 4 -8.51 7.49 -18.25
C GLU A 4 -7.83 7.74 -16.89
N GLY A 5 -7.99 6.84 -15.90
CA GLY A 5 -7.47 7.04 -14.55
C GLY A 5 -8.46 7.69 -13.57
N ASP A 6 -9.67 8.04 -14.03
CA ASP A 6 -10.71 8.64 -13.18
C ASP A 6 -11.04 7.80 -11.95
N LEU A 7 -11.11 8.46 -10.79
CA LEU A 7 -11.51 7.82 -9.54
C LEU A 7 -13.00 8.06 -9.28
N PHE A 8 -13.71 6.98 -8.98
CA PHE A 8 -15.13 7.02 -8.64
C PHE A 8 -15.29 6.79 -7.15
N LEU A 9 -15.88 7.76 -6.47
CA LEU A 9 -16.01 7.81 -5.02
C LEU A 9 -17.48 7.93 -4.65
N GLU A 10 -17.99 6.96 -3.88
CA GLU A 10 -19.36 7.00 -3.40
C GLU A 10 -19.44 7.68 -2.03
N PHE A 11 -20.35 8.65 -1.90
CA PHE A 11 -20.62 9.35 -0.65
C PHE A 11 -22.11 9.34 -0.30
N PRO A 12 -22.47 9.51 0.99
CA PRO A 12 -23.83 9.91 1.36
C PRO A 12 -24.22 11.21 0.64
N ALA A 13 -25.47 11.28 0.15
CA ALA A 13 -25.93 12.40 -0.66
C ALA A 13 -25.92 13.77 0.06
N ASP A 14 -25.95 13.76 1.40
CA ASP A 14 -25.90 14.95 2.25
C ASP A 14 -24.47 15.32 2.70
N SER A 15 -23.47 14.54 2.27
CA SER A 15 -22.08 14.73 2.67
C SER A 15 -21.54 16.10 2.21
N PRO A 16 -20.61 16.70 2.99
CA PRO A 16 -20.00 17.98 2.61
C PRO A 16 -19.36 17.97 1.21
N ALA A 17 -18.75 16.86 0.81
CA ALA A 17 -18.14 16.70 -0.51
C ALA A 17 -19.18 16.80 -1.63
N VAL A 18 -20.31 16.11 -1.50
CA VAL A 18 -21.41 16.15 -2.50
C VAL A 18 -22.01 17.55 -2.58
N ARG A 19 -22.25 18.19 -1.44
CA ARG A 19 -22.75 19.58 -1.44
C ARG A 19 -21.77 20.52 -2.11
N ALA A 20 -20.48 20.42 -1.81
CA ALA A 20 -19.45 21.26 -2.42
C ALA A 20 -19.38 21.07 -3.94
N ALA A 21 -19.36 19.82 -4.41
CA ALA A 21 -19.34 19.51 -5.85
C ALA A 21 -20.59 20.00 -6.57
N THR A 22 -21.77 19.94 -5.94
CA THR A 22 -23.04 20.41 -6.55
C THR A 22 -23.12 21.94 -6.68
N HIS A 23 -22.42 22.69 -5.82
CA HIS A 23 -22.48 24.16 -5.79
C HIS A 23 -21.30 24.84 -6.51
N ALA A 24 -20.36 24.08 -7.06
CA ALA A 24 -19.23 24.64 -7.78
C ALA A 24 -19.71 25.31 -9.07
N GLN A 25 -19.55 26.64 -9.17
CA GLN A 25 -19.93 27.39 -10.36
C GLN A 25 -18.93 27.11 -11.48
N GLY A 26 -19.33 26.30 -12.47
CA GLY A 26 -18.48 25.85 -13.57
C GLY A 26 -18.28 24.33 -13.66
N ASP A 27 -19.00 23.55 -12.84
CA ASP A 27 -19.01 22.08 -12.80
C ASP A 27 -17.74 21.38 -12.27
N GLU A 28 -16.64 22.12 -12.04
CA GLU A 28 -15.38 21.53 -11.58
C GLU A 28 -14.90 22.13 -10.25
N LEU A 29 -14.89 21.31 -9.19
CA LEU A 29 -14.32 21.65 -7.89
C LEU A 29 -12.91 21.06 -7.77
N THR A 30 -11.88 21.87 -7.54
CA THR A 30 -10.55 21.33 -7.25
C THR A 30 -10.55 20.61 -5.90
N ALA A 31 -10.03 19.38 -5.89
CA ALA A 31 -10.03 18.53 -4.71
C ALA A 31 -8.72 17.74 -4.62
N VAL A 32 -8.39 17.31 -3.40
CA VAL A 32 -7.30 16.37 -3.13
C VAL A 32 -7.86 15.20 -2.34
N LEU A 33 -7.65 13.99 -2.85
CA LEU A 33 -7.89 12.74 -2.16
C LEU A 33 -6.60 12.31 -1.47
N GLU A 34 -6.58 12.33 -0.14
CA GLU A 34 -5.49 11.76 0.65
C GLU A 34 -5.81 10.30 1.00
N ILE A 35 -4.87 9.41 0.69
CA ILE A 35 -4.90 7.98 0.98
C ILE A 35 -3.79 7.69 1.97
N THR A 36 -4.09 6.94 3.02
CA THR A 36 -3.11 6.50 4.00
C THR A 36 -3.10 4.99 4.05
N ASP A 37 -1.97 4.38 3.70
CA ASP A 37 -1.77 2.95 3.79
C ASP A 37 -1.15 2.58 5.15
N VAL A 38 -1.82 1.67 5.86
CA VAL A 38 -1.48 1.27 7.22
C VAL A 38 -1.11 -0.20 7.20
N ALA A 39 0.09 -0.54 7.67
CA ALA A 39 0.57 -1.92 7.71
C ALA A 39 -0.46 -2.81 8.43
N PRO A 40 -0.85 -3.97 7.88
CA PRO A 40 -1.96 -4.78 8.40
C PRO A 40 -1.63 -5.51 9.72
N VAL A 41 -0.46 -5.29 10.30
CA VAL A 41 0.05 -5.89 11.54
C VAL A 41 0.51 -4.84 12.55
N SER A 42 0.59 -5.20 13.83
CA SER A 42 1.00 -4.28 14.91
C SER A 42 2.52 -4.04 14.93
N VAL A 43 2.92 -2.84 14.53
CA VAL A 43 4.31 -2.39 14.44
C VAL A 43 4.44 -0.89 14.75
N PRO A 44 5.56 -0.43 15.34
CA PRO A 44 5.87 1.01 15.42
C PRO A 44 5.87 1.66 14.02
N HIS A 45 5.44 2.93 13.95
CA HIS A 45 5.37 3.71 12.71
C HIS A 45 4.56 3.01 11.61
N ARG A 46 3.35 2.54 11.96
CA ARG A 46 2.49 1.66 11.15
C ARG A 46 2.03 2.25 9.82
N ILE A 47 2.14 3.55 9.61
CA ILE A 47 1.87 4.18 8.30
C ILE A 47 3.00 3.77 7.36
N ARG A 48 2.67 3.01 6.32
CA ARG A 48 3.64 2.50 5.34
C ARG A 48 3.63 3.29 4.03
N GLY A 49 2.59 4.08 3.80
CA GLY A 49 2.57 5.01 2.69
C GLY A 49 1.46 6.03 2.81
N ARG A 50 1.62 7.16 2.14
CA ARG A 50 0.60 8.17 1.91
C ARG A 50 0.59 8.51 0.43
N ALA A 51 -0.59 8.72 -0.11
CA ALA A 51 -0.75 9.21 -1.47
C ALA A 51 -1.72 10.38 -1.48
N TRP A 52 -1.46 11.33 -2.36
CA TRP A 52 -2.33 12.46 -2.63
C TRP A 52 -2.66 12.44 -4.10
N VAL A 53 -3.94 12.41 -4.44
CA VAL A 53 -4.42 12.53 -5.82
C VAL A 53 -5.16 13.84 -5.92
N SER A 54 -4.64 14.78 -6.69
CA SER A 54 -5.30 16.06 -6.94
C SER A 54 -6.02 16.03 -8.29
N GLY A 55 -7.09 16.81 -8.40
CA GLY A 55 -7.88 16.83 -9.62
C GLY A 55 -9.19 17.59 -9.47
N TRP A 56 -10.12 17.31 -10.38
CA TRP A 56 -11.40 17.99 -10.47
C TRP A 56 -12.55 17.05 -10.12
N LEU A 57 -13.33 17.45 -9.12
CA LEU A 57 -14.43 16.68 -8.58
C LEU A 57 -15.75 17.12 -9.22
N THR A 58 -16.44 16.17 -9.83
CA THR A 58 -17.74 16.34 -10.50
C THR A 58 -18.77 15.38 -9.91
N SER A 59 -20.04 15.78 -9.86
CA SER A 59 -21.13 14.88 -9.44
C SER A 59 -21.61 14.04 -10.61
N VAL A 60 -21.78 12.73 -10.42
CA VAL A 60 -22.27 11.80 -11.44
C VAL A 60 -23.63 11.25 -11.02
N PRO A 61 -24.74 11.89 -11.42
CA PRO A 61 -26.08 11.50 -10.98
C PRO A 61 -26.51 10.17 -11.62
N GLY A 62 -27.36 9.41 -10.91
CA GLY A 62 -28.04 8.23 -11.45
C GLY A 62 -27.25 6.92 -11.45
N ILE A 63 -26.01 6.92 -10.93
CA ILE A 63 -25.18 5.71 -10.81
C ILE A 63 -25.27 5.06 -9.42
N ALA A 64 -25.47 5.85 -8.37
CA ALA A 64 -25.48 5.38 -6.98
C ALA A 64 -26.88 4.99 -6.49
N GLU A 65 -26.94 4.19 -5.43
CA GLU A 65 -28.17 3.82 -4.74
C GLU A 65 -28.91 5.04 -4.14
N PRO A 66 -30.23 4.94 -3.86
CA PRO A 66 -30.96 6.02 -3.19
C PRO A 66 -30.31 6.47 -1.88
N GLY A 67 -30.14 7.78 -1.71
CA GLY A 67 -29.45 8.37 -0.54
C GLY A 67 -27.93 8.45 -0.68
N ARG A 68 -27.38 8.02 -1.81
CA ARG A 68 -25.95 8.09 -2.14
C ARG A 68 -25.73 8.94 -3.39
N MET A 69 -24.51 9.42 -3.56
CA MET A 69 -24.07 10.15 -4.74
C MET A 69 -22.70 9.63 -5.15
N MET A 70 -22.54 9.38 -6.44
CA MET A 70 -21.25 9.09 -7.04
C MET A 70 -20.57 10.40 -7.40
N LEU A 71 -19.34 10.60 -6.93
CA LEU A 71 -18.47 11.68 -7.37
C LEU A 71 -17.35 11.10 -8.23
N ARG A 72 -17.03 11.80 -9.31
CA ARG A 72 -15.88 11.48 -10.17
C ARG A 72 -14.79 12.50 -9.91
N LEU A 73 -13.63 12.02 -9.49
CA LEU A 73 -12.40 12.79 -9.44
C LEU A 73 -11.64 12.50 -10.73
N GLU A 74 -11.67 13.47 -11.63
CA GLU A 74 -10.82 13.48 -12.83
C GLU A 74 -9.37 13.71 -12.39
N PHE A 75 -8.47 12.81 -12.80
CA PHE A 75 -7.08 12.79 -12.35
C PHE A 75 -6.31 14.00 -12.91
N GLY A 76 -5.67 14.78 -12.04
CA GLY A 76 -4.75 15.84 -12.42
C GLY A 76 -3.29 15.40 -12.25
N GLU A 77 -2.90 15.17 -11.00
CA GLU A 77 -1.56 14.70 -10.63
C GLU A 77 -1.67 13.87 -9.35
N ALA A 78 -0.67 13.02 -9.10
CA ALA A 78 -0.57 12.35 -7.82
C ALA A 78 0.85 12.42 -7.26
N TYR A 79 0.93 12.28 -5.94
CA TYR A 79 2.18 12.20 -5.19
C TYR A 79 2.09 11.04 -4.23
N VAL A 80 3.13 10.23 -4.15
CA VAL A 80 3.23 9.08 -3.24
C VAL A 80 4.46 9.26 -2.36
N ASP A 81 4.32 8.97 -1.07
CA ASP A 81 5.39 8.91 -0.08
C ASP A 81 5.24 7.61 0.73
N ASP A 82 6.09 6.63 0.45
CA ASP A 82 5.97 5.27 0.98
C ASP A 82 7.32 4.64 1.38
N LEU A 83 7.34 3.31 1.60
CA LEU A 83 8.53 2.58 2.00
C LEU A 83 9.62 2.51 0.91
N TRP A 84 9.33 2.90 -0.33
CA TRP A 84 10.25 2.89 -1.47
C TRP A 84 10.75 4.29 -1.83
N GLY A 85 10.07 5.33 -1.39
CA GLY A 85 10.52 6.71 -1.54
C GLY A 85 9.34 7.65 -1.69
N ALA A 86 9.65 8.87 -2.14
CA ALA A 86 8.64 9.86 -2.41
C ALA A 86 8.78 10.39 -3.84
N GLU A 87 7.72 10.29 -4.63
CA GLU A 87 7.70 10.64 -6.04
C GLU A 87 6.35 11.18 -6.52
N GLY A 88 6.40 12.01 -7.56
CA GLY A 88 5.22 12.43 -8.31
C GLY A 88 4.86 11.39 -9.37
N VAL A 89 3.56 11.22 -9.62
CA VAL A 89 3.00 10.30 -10.61
C VAL A 89 2.25 11.12 -11.66
N GLU A 90 2.73 11.04 -12.89
CA GLU A 90 2.09 11.64 -14.06
C GLU A 90 0.82 10.89 -14.46
N PRO A 91 -0.16 11.54 -15.11
CA PRO A 91 -1.42 10.91 -15.52
C PRO A 91 -1.26 9.61 -16.31
N GLU A 92 -0.34 9.57 -17.28
CA GLU A 92 -0.10 8.38 -18.09
C GLU A 92 0.49 7.26 -17.24
N GLY A 93 1.39 7.59 -16.31
CA GLY A 93 1.97 6.64 -15.37
C GLY A 93 0.91 6.02 -14.45
N PHE A 94 -0.05 6.82 -13.99
CA PHE A 94 -1.17 6.31 -13.19
C PHE A 94 -2.12 5.43 -14.01
N ARG A 95 -2.46 5.85 -15.23
CA ARG A 95 -3.38 5.13 -16.12
C ARG A 95 -2.82 3.80 -16.63
N ASP A 96 -1.53 3.73 -16.92
CA ASP A 96 -0.85 2.53 -17.43
C ASP A 96 -0.35 1.59 -16.32
N ALA A 97 -0.46 1.98 -15.05
CA ALA A 97 -0.02 1.15 -13.93
C ALA A 97 -0.96 -0.04 -13.70
N ASP A 98 -0.37 -1.22 -13.55
CA ASP A 98 -1.07 -2.42 -13.11
C ASP A 98 -0.89 -2.63 -11.60
N PRO A 99 -1.95 -3.02 -10.86
CA PRO A 99 -1.81 -3.39 -9.47
C PRO A 99 -0.92 -4.63 -9.30
N ASP A 100 -0.30 -4.77 -8.12
CA ASP A 100 0.45 -5.98 -7.78
C ASP A 100 -0.49 -7.21 -7.74
N PRO A 101 -0.12 -8.37 -8.34
CA PRO A 101 -0.97 -9.56 -8.36
C PRO A 101 -1.24 -10.11 -6.96
N LEU A 102 -0.42 -9.74 -5.97
CA LEU A 102 -0.59 -10.17 -4.58
C LEU A 102 -1.43 -9.20 -3.74
N VAL A 103 -1.86 -8.05 -4.29
CA VAL A 103 -2.52 -6.98 -3.50
C VAL A 103 -3.75 -7.46 -2.73
N THR A 104 -4.53 -8.40 -3.29
CA THR A 104 -5.72 -8.95 -2.64
C THR A 104 -5.41 -9.90 -1.48
N HIS A 105 -4.21 -10.48 -1.46
CA HIS A 105 -3.77 -11.45 -0.46
C HIS A 105 -2.76 -10.86 0.54
N GLU A 106 -2.15 -9.72 0.23
CA GLU A 106 -1.05 -9.13 0.99
C GLU A 106 -1.40 -9.03 2.48
N ALA A 107 -2.56 -8.47 2.81
CA ALA A 107 -2.94 -8.23 4.19
C ALA A 107 -3.01 -9.52 5.02
N GLU A 108 -3.66 -10.56 4.48
CA GLU A 108 -3.78 -11.87 5.13
C GLU A 108 -2.42 -12.55 5.26
N LEU A 109 -1.57 -12.45 4.23
CA LEU A 109 -0.23 -13.02 4.22
C LEU A 109 0.68 -12.36 5.27
N LEU A 110 0.68 -11.04 5.36
CA LEU A 110 1.45 -10.29 6.36
C LEU A 110 0.98 -10.64 7.78
N GLN A 111 -0.33 -10.73 8.01
CA GLN A 111 -0.91 -11.14 9.29
C GLN A 111 -0.55 -12.59 9.65
N HIS A 112 -0.59 -13.49 8.68
CA HIS A 112 -0.21 -14.88 8.86
C HIS A 112 1.29 -15.00 9.22
N LEU A 113 2.16 -14.35 8.46
CA LEU A 113 3.60 -14.30 8.76
C LEU A 113 3.87 -13.75 10.17
N HIS A 114 3.16 -12.68 10.55
CA HIS A 114 3.31 -12.07 11.85
C HIS A 114 2.87 -12.95 13.02
N SER A 115 1.80 -13.74 12.84
CA SER A 115 1.20 -14.54 13.91
C SER A 115 1.75 -15.97 14.00
N ALA A 116 2.09 -16.58 12.87
CA ALA A 116 2.48 -17.99 12.79
C ALA A 116 3.99 -18.21 12.59
N HIS A 117 4.72 -17.21 12.08
CA HIS A 117 6.11 -17.38 11.62
C HIS A 117 7.11 -16.44 12.31
N ASP A 118 6.80 -15.94 13.51
CA ASP A 118 7.64 -14.98 14.25
C ASP A 118 9.07 -15.50 14.51
N GLU A 119 9.28 -16.81 14.72
CA GLU A 119 10.62 -17.39 14.85
C GLU A 119 11.40 -17.38 13.53
N GLN A 120 10.76 -17.76 12.42
CA GLN A 120 11.38 -17.75 11.08
C GLN A 120 11.65 -16.32 10.60
N MET A 121 10.77 -15.36 10.91
CA MET A 121 11.00 -13.96 10.58
C MET A 121 12.27 -13.41 11.23
N ARG A 122 12.62 -13.86 12.45
CA ARG A 122 13.85 -13.45 13.13
C ARG A 122 15.12 -14.00 12.48
N THR A 123 15.05 -15.11 11.73
CA THR A 123 16.24 -15.65 11.06
C THR A 123 16.72 -14.74 9.94
N LEU A 124 15.82 -14.00 9.29
CA LEU A 124 16.14 -13.01 8.23
C LEU A 124 17.16 -11.96 8.67
N CYS A 125 17.25 -11.71 9.98
CA CYS A 125 18.23 -10.81 10.56
C CYS A 125 19.69 -11.25 10.29
N GLY A 126 19.94 -12.56 10.13
CA GLY A 126 21.25 -13.12 9.81
C GLY A 126 21.77 -12.73 8.43
N LEU A 127 20.85 -12.46 7.49
CA LEU A 127 21.20 -12.00 6.14
C LEU A 127 21.67 -10.54 6.08
N LEU A 128 21.50 -9.78 7.16
CA LEU A 128 21.87 -8.36 7.24
C LEU A 128 23.29 -8.11 7.79
N GLY A 129 24.04 -9.19 8.04
CA GLY A 129 25.42 -9.15 8.55
C GLY A 129 25.53 -8.86 10.05
N GLU A 130 26.74 -8.55 10.52
CA GLU A 130 27.09 -8.43 11.95
C GLU A 130 26.39 -7.29 12.72
N ARG A 131 25.61 -6.45 12.04
CA ARG A 131 24.92 -5.29 12.66
C ARG A 131 23.79 -5.67 13.60
N THR A 132 23.44 -6.95 13.71
CA THR A 132 22.25 -7.43 14.40
C THR A 132 22.56 -8.41 15.54
N ALA A 133 23.58 -8.08 16.35
CA ALA A 133 24.00 -8.87 17.52
C ALA A 133 22.90 -9.14 18.57
N ARG A 134 21.73 -8.49 18.47
CA ARG A 134 20.63 -8.57 19.45
C ARG A 134 19.34 -9.24 18.96
N ARG A 135 19.33 -9.86 17.76
CA ARG A 135 18.14 -10.51 17.16
C ARG A 135 16.83 -9.73 17.41
N PRO A 136 16.70 -8.50 16.85
CA PRO A 136 15.52 -7.67 17.01
C PRO A 136 14.23 -8.39 16.59
N ARG A 137 13.08 -7.89 17.07
CA ARG A 137 11.78 -8.37 16.61
C ARG A 137 11.63 -8.04 15.12
N ALA A 138 11.34 -9.04 14.30
CA ALA A 138 11.19 -8.90 12.86
C ALA A 138 9.70 -8.88 12.50
N VAL A 139 9.19 -7.76 12.00
CA VAL A 139 7.78 -7.58 11.68
C VAL A 139 7.61 -7.39 10.17
N PRO A 140 6.85 -8.24 9.46
CA PRO A 140 6.62 -8.05 8.03
C PRO A 140 5.69 -6.84 7.82
N VAL A 141 6.06 -5.91 6.92
CA VAL A 141 5.32 -4.63 6.75
C VAL A 141 4.77 -4.40 5.34
N ALA A 142 5.42 -4.99 4.34
CA ALA A 142 4.95 -4.96 2.96
C ALA A 142 5.40 -6.23 2.23
N LEU A 143 4.57 -6.71 1.33
CA LEU A 143 4.85 -7.88 0.49
C LEU A 143 4.27 -7.64 -0.90
N ASP A 144 5.10 -7.79 -1.92
CA ASP A 144 4.71 -7.64 -3.32
C ASP A 144 5.41 -8.70 -4.17
N ARG A 145 5.17 -8.68 -5.48
CA ARG A 145 5.74 -9.67 -6.40
C ARG A 145 7.27 -9.75 -6.39
N PHE A 146 7.96 -8.70 -5.97
CA PHE A 146 9.41 -8.59 -6.00
C PHE A 146 10.08 -8.94 -4.67
N GLY A 147 9.34 -9.06 -3.56
CA GLY A 147 9.95 -9.37 -2.28
C GLY A 147 9.17 -8.99 -1.04
N LEU A 148 9.82 -9.21 0.10
CA LEU A 148 9.30 -8.97 1.43
C LEU A 148 10.06 -7.82 2.11
N ARG A 149 9.34 -6.84 2.65
CA ARG A 149 9.92 -5.82 3.51
C ARG A 149 9.62 -6.12 4.98
N VAL A 150 10.67 -6.05 5.80
CA VAL A 150 10.63 -6.37 7.22
C VAL A 150 11.14 -5.20 8.03
N ARG A 151 10.36 -4.80 9.03
CA ARG A 151 10.77 -3.84 10.04
C ARG A 151 11.38 -4.57 11.23
N PHE A 152 12.64 -4.31 11.50
CA PHE A 152 13.33 -4.79 12.69
C PHE A 152 13.18 -3.76 13.80
N VAL A 153 12.67 -4.21 14.95
CA VAL A 153 12.43 -3.37 16.14
C VAL A 153 13.38 -3.81 17.24
N GLU A 154 14.23 -2.89 17.68
CA GLU A 154 15.19 -3.12 18.76
C GLU A 154 14.55 -2.91 20.14
N VAL A 155 15.16 -3.49 21.17
CA VAL A 155 14.72 -3.35 22.57
C VAL A 155 14.71 -1.90 23.04
N GLN A 156 15.58 -1.06 22.48
CA GLN A 156 15.68 0.37 22.81
C GLN A 156 14.66 1.25 22.09
N GLY A 157 13.77 0.65 21.26
CA GLY A 157 12.70 1.35 20.57
C GLY A 157 13.07 1.94 19.21
N SER A 158 14.35 1.89 18.81
CA SER A 158 14.76 2.14 17.43
C SER A 158 14.22 1.05 16.50
N CYS A 159 13.89 1.43 15.27
CA CYS A 159 13.55 0.48 14.23
C CYS A 159 14.17 0.87 12.89
N PHE A 160 14.40 -0.13 12.05
CA PHE A 160 14.84 0.06 10.67
C PHE A 160 14.17 -0.99 9.78
N ASP A 161 14.07 -0.66 8.49
CA ASP A 161 13.49 -1.56 7.50
C ASP A 161 14.59 -2.20 6.66
N ALA A 162 14.42 -3.48 6.33
CA ALA A 162 15.20 -4.16 5.32
C ALA A 162 14.27 -4.78 4.28
N ARG A 163 14.70 -4.72 3.02
CA ARG A 163 14.01 -5.35 1.89
C ARG A 163 14.75 -6.62 1.50
N PHE A 164 14.02 -7.72 1.43
CA PHE A 164 14.50 -9.01 0.93
C PHE A 164 13.86 -9.24 -0.44
N GLU A 165 14.68 -9.14 -1.47
CA GLU A 165 14.23 -9.30 -2.85
C GLU A 165 14.16 -10.78 -3.22
N PHE A 166 13.12 -11.15 -3.96
CA PHE A 166 13.06 -12.45 -4.60
C PHE A 166 13.95 -12.46 -5.85
N PRO A 167 14.60 -13.59 -6.17
CA PRO A 167 15.45 -13.68 -7.36
C PRO A 167 14.70 -13.39 -8.67
N GLU A 168 13.42 -13.75 -8.73
CA GLU A 168 12.52 -13.48 -9.84
C GLU A 168 11.16 -13.00 -9.32
N PRO A 169 10.45 -12.12 -10.05
CA PRO A 169 9.11 -11.68 -9.66
C PRO A 169 8.12 -12.83 -9.64
N VAL A 170 7.39 -13.00 -8.54
CA VAL A 170 6.36 -14.03 -8.39
C VAL A 170 5.03 -13.57 -8.99
N ARG A 171 4.27 -14.49 -9.57
CA ARG A 171 3.03 -14.18 -10.29
C ARG A 171 1.77 -14.47 -9.48
N ASP A 172 1.88 -15.37 -8.51
CA ASP A 172 0.77 -15.81 -7.67
C ASP A 172 1.23 -16.28 -6.29
N VAL A 173 0.26 -16.65 -5.44
CA VAL A 173 0.51 -17.13 -4.07
C VAL A 173 1.30 -18.46 -4.04
N THR A 174 1.20 -19.29 -5.09
CA THR A 174 1.93 -20.56 -5.16
C THR A 174 3.41 -20.33 -5.39
N GLU A 175 3.77 -19.45 -6.33
CA GLU A 175 5.15 -19.03 -6.56
C GLU A 175 5.70 -18.27 -5.36
N LEU A 176 4.91 -17.39 -4.75
CA LEU A 176 5.27 -16.71 -3.51
C LEU A 176 5.68 -17.69 -2.40
N ARG A 177 4.91 -18.75 -2.17
CA ARG A 177 5.25 -19.76 -1.14
C ARG A 177 6.63 -20.35 -1.38
N ARG A 178 6.97 -20.66 -2.64
CA ARG A 178 8.29 -21.19 -3.01
C ARG A 178 9.38 -20.15 -2.75
N ALA A 179 9.18 -18.91 -3.18
CA ALA A 179 10.14 -17.82 -2.96
C ALA A 179 10.38 -17.56 -1.46
N MET A 180 9.33 -17.58 -0.64
CA MET A 180 9.41 -17.45 0.81
C MET A 180 10.17 -18.62 1.46
N HIS A 181 9.94 -19.86 1.01
CA HIS A 181 10.70 -21.01 1.48
C HIS A 181 12.19 -20.86 1.19
N THR A 182 12.56 -20.49 -0.03
CA THR A 182 13.96 -20.23 -0.42
C THR A 182 14.58 -19.12 0.43
N LEU A 183 13.85 -18.03 0.67
CA LEU A 183 14.32 -16.92 1.49
C LEU A 183 14.60 -17.36 2.93
N PHE A 184 13.70 -18.13 3.55
CA PHE A 184 13.90 -18.62 4.92
C PHE A 184 14.99 -19.69 5.02
N GLU A 185 15.16 -20.54 4.00
CA GLU A 185 16.25 -21.52 3.95
C GLU A 185 17.62 -20.82 3.86
N ALA A 186 17.73 -19.78 3.03
CA ALA A 186 18.93 -18.96 2.95
C ALA A 186 19.25 -18.26 4.28
N ALA A 187 18.22 -17.79 5.00
CA ALA A 187 18.39 -17.14 6.29
C ALA A 187 18.71 -18.09 7.46
N ALA A 188 18.47 -19.39 7.29
CA ALA A 188 18.78 -20.42 8.28
C ALA A 188 20.17 -21.04 8.08
N SER A 189 20.84 -20.76 6.96
CA SER A 189 22.17 -21.23 6.59
C SER A 189 23.26 -20.34 7.19
#